data_AF-A0A8K0CJT9-F1
#
_entry.id   AF-A0A8K0CJT9-F1
#
_cell.length_a   1.000
_cell.length_b   1.000
_cell.length_c   1.000
_cell.angle_alpha   90.00
_cell.angle_beta   90.00
_cell.angle_gamma   90.00
#
_symmetry.space_group_name_H-M   'P 1'
#
loop_
_entity.id
_entity.type
_entity.pdbx_description
1 polymer ?
#
loop_
_entity_poly.entity_id
_entity_poly.type
_entity_poly.pdbx_seq_one_letter_code
_entity_poly.pdbx_strand_id
1 'polypeptide(L)'
;MIYTTTKLLKFLALVNGIHLITATCKNSKIESTPTSLYEDLRCLPKYEDGCIKEYDCSHIYNRPKGTCHFKGKNLKIGEEIDNGELGGVWDRDCACTESLEFECPELSDGCAEDWVDGYPDPVCYLRYELDSYCAAGQICPPFDNTRKCEVEGTVYKEGDMFGHPHKKCTKCVCDKHFDGKLEPPFCQPVNCTVELKSSKSIDNYCAPFYENYPGECCPDRWIC
;
A
#
# COMPACT_ATOMS: atom_id res chain seq x y z
N MET A 1 37.86 -62.57 36.51
CA MET A 1 38.72 -61.38 36.70
C MET A 1 38.13 -60.25 35.88
N ILE A 2 38.14 -59.05 36.44
CA ILE A 2 37.23 -57.91 36.23
C ILE A 2 37.51 -57.16 34.91
N TYR A 3 36.58 -56.26 34.54
CA TYR A 3 36.68 -55.08 33.63
C TYR A 3 36.12 -55.26 32.21
N THR A 4 35.33 -54.36 31.61
CA THR A 4 34.41 -53.28 32.00
C THR A 4 33.82 -52.77 30.68
N THR A 5 32.51 -52.53 30.68
CA THR A 5 31.77 -51.46 29.97
C THR A 5 32.48 -50.62 28.90
N THR A 6 31.88 -50.54 27.69
CA THR A 6 31.58 -49.23 27.08
C THR A 6 30.33 -49.32 26.20
N LYS A 7 29.27 -48.63 26.62
CA LYS A 7 28.07 -48.36 25.83
C LYS A 7 28.45 -47.40 24.68
N LEU A 8 28.14 -47.74 23.44
CA LEU A 8 27.95 -46.73 22.39
C LEU A 8 26.47 -46.72 22.01
N LEU A 9 25.79 -45.70 22.53
CA LEU A 9 24.42 -45.34 22.21
C LEU A 9 24.41 -44.74 20.80
N LYS A 10 23.98 -45.51 19.79
CA LYS A 10 23.69 -44.95 18.45
C LYS A 10 22.24 -44.51 18.42
N PHE A 11 22.00 -43.24 18.72
CA PHE A 11 20.75 -42.57 18.39
C PHE A 11 20.68 -42.43 16.86
N LEU A 12 19.85 -43.26 16.21
CA LEU A 12 19.39 -43.02 14.85
C LEU A 12 18.30 -41.93 14.92
N ALA A 13 18.68 -40.69 14.63
CA ALA A 13 17.72 -39.61 14.41
C ALA A 13 16.98 -39.89 13.10
N LEU A 14 15.69 -40.25 13.22
CA LEU A 14 14.73 -40.19 12.13
C LEU A 14 14.56 -38.72 11.74
N VAL A 15 15.28 -38.27 10.71
CA VAL A 15 14.99 -36.99 10.06
C VAL A 15 13.73 -37.20 9.22
N ASN A 16 12.56 -37.06 9.86
CA ASN A 16 11.31 -36.86 9.15
C ASN A 16 11.44 -35.53 8.42
N GLY A 17 11.71 -35.60 7.11
CA GLY A 17 11.66 -34.46 6.22
C GLY A 17 10.25 -33.86 6.29
N ILE A 18 10.13 -32.75 7.01
CA ILE A 18 8.98 -31.87 6.90
C ILE A 18 9.08 -31.24 5.51
N HIS A 19 8.45 -31.88 4.52
CA HIS A 19 8.11 -31.19 3.30
C HIS A 19 7.08 -30.13 3.68
N LEU A 20 7.55 -28.90 3.85
CA LEU A 20 6.71 -27.71 3.74
C LEU A 20 6.10 -27.76 2.34
N ILE A 21 4.86 -28.23 2.25
CA ILE A 21 4.03 -28.02 1.07
C ILE A 21 3.72 -26.53 1.08
N THR A 22 4.57 -25.73 0.43
CA THR A 22 4.18 -24.39 0.05
C THR A 22 3.05 -24.56 -0.95
N ALA A 23 1.83 -24.17 -0.55
CA ALA A 23 0.72 -24.05 -1.47
C ALA A 23 1.05 -22.92 -2.46
N THR A 24 1.79 -23.26 -3.51
CA THR A 24 2.05 -22.35 -4.62
C THR A 24 0.81 -22.36 -5.49
N CYS A 25 0.19 -21.19 -5.65
CA CYS A 25 -0.93 -21.05 -6.53
C CYS A 25 -0.61 -21.57 -7.95
N LYS A 26 -1.26 -22.67 -8.33
CA LYS A 26 -0.93 -23.48 -9.53
C LYS A 26 -1.24 -22.81 -10.88
N ASN A 27 -1.64 -21.54 -10.87
CA ASN A 27 -1.70 -20.68 -12.04
C ASN A 27 -1.17 -19.32 -11.62
N SER A 28 0.09 -19.01 -11.91
CA SER A 28 0.74 -17.71 -11.68
C SER A 28 0.20 -16.60 -12.60
N LYS A 29 -1.12 -16.62 -12.87
CA LYS A 29 -1.91 -15.49 -13.36
C LYS A 29 -2.61 -14.76 -12.21
N ILE A 30 -2.22 -15.04 -10.97
CA ILE A 30 -2.70 -14.34 -9.76
C ILE A 30 -1.87 -13.09 -9.62
N GLU A 31 -2.14 -12.10 -10.45
CA GLU A 31 -1.67 -10.72 -10.30
C GLU A 31 -2.50 -9.76 -11.19
N SER A 32 -3.69 -10.12 -11.65
CA SER A 32 -4.45 -9.28 -12.60
C SER A 32 -5.58 -8.49 -11.98
N THR A 33 -5.97 -8.76 -10.74
CA THR A 33 -7.10 -8.05 -10.10
C THR A 33 -6.57 -6.87 -9.28
N PRO A 34 -7.11 -5.64 -9.45
CA PRO A 34 -6.81 -4.51 -8.58
C PRO A 34 -7.36 -4.78 -7.17
N THR A 35 -6.61 -5.53 -6.37
CA THR A 35 -6.97 -5.87 -4.99
C THR A 35 -6.91 -4.66 -4.07
N SER A 36 -6.19 -3.60 -4.46
CA SER A 36 -6.03 -2.38 -3.67
C SER A 36 -7.36 -1.77 -3.27
N LEU A 37 -8.40 -1.82 -4.11
CA LEU A 37 -9.74 -1.34 -3.73
C LEU A 37 -10.27 -2.10 -2.51
N TYR A 38 -10.31 -3.43 -2.59
CA TYR A 38 -10.91 -4.26 -1.54
C TYR A 38 -10.07 -4.27 -0.27
N GLU A 39 -8.74 -4.21 -0.42
CA GLU A 39 -7.81 -4.09 0.70
C GLU A 39 -7.93 -2.72 1.39
N ASP A 40 -8.08 -1.63 0.63
CA ASP A 40 -8.33 -0.27 1.15
C ASP A 40 -9.66 -0.21 1.90
N LEU A 41 -10.71 -0.83 1.37
CA LEU A 41 -12.02 -1.00 2.00
C LEU A 41 -12.02 -1.93 3.22
N ARG A 42 -10.89 -2.56 3.55
CA ARG A 42 -10.75 -3.57 4.62
C ARG A 42 -11.65 -4.80 4.44
N CYS A 43 -11.97 -5.15 3.19
CA CYS A 43 -12.66 -6.42 2.92
C CYS A 43 -11.73 -7.61 3.21
N LEU A 44 -12.29 -8.68 3.74
CA LEU A 44 -11.52 -9.85 4.14
C LEU A 44 -11.34 -10.81 2.95
N PRO A 45 -10.11 -11.14 2.54
CA PRO A 45 -9.89 -12.09 1.46
C PRO A 45 -10.30 -13.50 1.89
N LYS A 46 -10.98 -14.22 1.01
CA LYS A 46 -11.29 -15.63 1.17
C LYS A 46 -10.48 -16.45 0.17
N TYR A 47 -9.80 -17.46 0.71
CA TYR A 47 -8.83 -18.25 -0.01
C TYR A 47 -9.42 -19.61 -0.41
N GLU A 48 -9.12 -20.04 -1.63
CA GLU A 48 -9.34 -21.40 -2.12
C GLU A 48 -8.06 -21.84 -2.82
N ASP A 49 -7.56 -23.04 -2.51
CA ASP A 49 -6.31 -23.60 -3.03
C ASP A 49 -5.08 -22.65 -2.90
N GLY A 50 -5.05 -21.84 -1.82
CA GLY A 50 -3.96 -20.91 -1.53
C GLY A 50 -4.08 -19.55 -2.23
N CYS A 51 -5.15 -19.31 -2.99
CA CYS A 51 -5.33 -18.10 -3.79
C CYS A 51 -6.61 -17.37 -3.39
N ILE A 52 -6.60 -16.03 -3.48
CA ILE A 52 -7.81 -15.24 -3.20
C ILE A 52 -8.83 -15.51 -4.29
N LYS A 53 -9.99 -16.03 -3.90
CA LYS A 53 -11.12 -16.31 -4.80
C LYS A 53 -12.15 -15.18 -4.76
N GLU A 54 -12.38 -14.63 -3.59
CA GLU A 54 -13.36 -13.57 -3.34
C GLU A 54 -12.94 -12.70 -2.15
N TYR A 55 -13.54 -11.52 -2.05
CA TYR A 55 -13.44 -10.65 -0.88
C TYR A 55 -14.79 -10.59 -0.17
N ASP A 56 -14.78 -10.75 1.14
CA ASP A 56 -15.92 -10.52 2.01
C ASP A 56 -15.94 -9.05 2.43
N CYS A 57 -16.83 -8.28 1.81
CA CYS A 57 -17.09 -6.88 2.14
C CYS A 57 -18.36 -6.72 2.99
N SER A 58 -18.81 -7.76 3.70
CA SER A 58 -20.09 -7.73 4.39
C SER A 58 -20.18 -6.70 5.51
N HIS A 59 -19.04 -6.26 6.05
CA HIS A 59 -18.96 -5.18 7.03
C HIS A 59 -19.44 -3.84 6.46
N ILE A 60 -19.32 -3.62 5.15
CA ILE A 60 -19.79 -2.40 4.48
C ILE A 60 -21.32 -2.30 4.57
N TYR A 61 -22.04 -3.41 4.37
CA TYR A 61 -23.51 -3.44 4.44
C TYR A 61 -24.06 -3.18 5.84
N ASN A 62 -23.26 -3.46 6.87
CA ASN A 62 -23.66 -3.39 8.28
C ASN A 62 -23.10 -2.15 9.00
N ARG A 63 -22.66 -1.15 8.22
CA ARG A 63 -22.16 0.11 8.73
C ARG A 63 -23.21 0.83 9.58
N PRO A 64 -22.82 1.37 10.75
CA PRO A 64 -23.66 2.28 11.50
C PRO A 64 -24.20 3.41 10.61
N LYS A 65 -25.51 3.66 10.72
CA LYS A 65 -26.13 4.80 10.06
C LYS A 65 -25.74 6.09 10.77
N GLY A 66 -25.68 7.19 10.03
CA GLY A 66 -25.42 8.52 10.59
C GLY A 66 -23.95 8.76 10.96
N THR A 67 -23.02 7.97 10.39
CA THR A 67 -21.58 8.15 10.53
C THR A 67 -20.92 8.06 9.17
N CYS A 68 -19.82 8.78 8.98
CA CYS A 68 -18.91 8.55 7.85
C CYS A 68 -18.00 7.37 8.15
N HIS A 69 -17.53 6.67 7.10
CA HIS A 69 -16.75 5.44 7.24
C HIS A 69 -15.42 5.61 6.53
N PHE A 70 -14.32 5.38 7.25
CA PHE A 70 -12.98 5.46 6.67
C PHE A 70 -12.04 4.42 7.29
N LYS A 71 -11.50 3.52 6.47
CA LYS A 71 -10.56 2.45 6.80
C LYS A 71 -10.98 1.61 8.02
N GLY A 72 -12.27 1.37 8.18
CA GLY A 72 -12.86 0.60 9.27
C GLY A 72 -13.20 1.42 10.53
N LYS A 73 -13.01 2.75 10.50
CA LYS A 73 -13.48 3.66 11.54
C LYS A 73 -14.83 4.26 11.17
N ASN A 74 -15.65 4.49 12.20
CA ASN A 74 -16.91 5.21 12.08
C ASN A 74 -16.71 6.59 12.72
N LEU A 75 -16.79 7.64 11.92
CA LEU A 75 -16.64 9.02 12.36
C LEU A 75 -18.02 9.67 12.47
N LYS A 76 -18.26 10.37 13.59
CA LYS A 76 -19.45 11.21 13.75
C LYS A 76 -19.31 12.48 12.92
N ILE A 77 -20.44 13.13 12.65
CA ILE A 77 -20.45 14.44 12.03
C ILE A 77 -19.57 15.41 12.85
N GLY A 78 -18.68 16.11 12.14
CA GLY A 78 -17.67 17.02 12.70
C GLY A 78 -16.40 16.35 13.21
N GLU A 79 -16.31 15.01 13.26
CA GLU A 79 -15.06 14.32 13.57
C GLU A 79 -14.13 14.30 12.35
N GLU A 80 -12.86 14.57 12.59
CA GLU A 80 -11.80 14.63 11.58
C GLU A 80 -11.07 13.28 11.47
N ILE A 81 -10.63 12.95 10.26
CA ILE A 81 -9.69 11.85 10.02
C ILE A 81 -8.30 12.31 10.47
N ASP A 82 -7.57 11.43 11.16
CA ASP A 82 -6.16 11.65 11.45
C ASP A 82 -5.37 11.77 10.12
N ASN A 83 -4.68 12.88 9.93
CA ASN A 83 -3.86 13.15 8.74
C ASN A 83 -2.85 12.03 8.43
N GLY A 84 -2.36 11.30 9.44
CA GLY A 84 -1.48 10.15 9.25
C GLY A 84 -2.17 8.97 8.54
N GLU A 85 -3.49 8.88 8.55
CA GLU A 85 -4.26 7.78 7.95
C GLU A 85 -4.74 8.06 6.53
N LEU A 86 -4.71 9.34 6.12
CA LEU A 86 -5.02 9.74 4.74
C LEU A 86 -3.97 9.17 3.78
N GLY A 87 -2.74 8.92 4.25
CA GLY A 87 -1.73 8.13 3.55
C GLY A 87 -1.18 8.82 2.32
N GLY A 88 -0.75 10.08 2.50
CA GLY A 88 -0.13 10.87 1.46
C GLY A 88 -1.10 11.31 0.38
N VAL A 89 -2.31 11.71 0.77
CA VAL A 89 -3.26 12.36 -0.12
C VAL A 89 -3.16 13.86 0.10
N TRP A 90 -3.49 14.63 -0.92
CA TRP A 90 -3.59 16.10 -0.83
C TRP A 90 -4.54 16.56 0.28
N ASP A 91 -5.54 15.73 0.51
CA ASP A 91 -6.57 15.86 1.52
C ASP A 91 -5.95 15.82 2.92
N ARG A 92 -6.14 16.91 3.68
CA ARG A 92 -5.84 17.02 5.11
C ARG A 92 -7.05 17.59 5.83
N ASP A 93 -7.11 17.37 7.14
CA ASP A 93 -8.14 17.92 8.01
C ASP A 93 -9.56 17.61 7.50
N CYS A 94 -9.71 16.41 6.91
CA CYS A 94 -10.97 15.95 6.35
C CYS A 94 -11.95 15.62 7.46
N ALA A 95 -13.12 16.24 7.43
CA ALA A 95 -14.15 16.06 8.43
C ALA A 95 -15.37 15.35 7.84
N CYS A 96 -16.02 14.53 8.67
CA CYS A 96 -17.32 13.97 8.35
C CYS A 96 -18.40 15.05 8.37
N THR A 97 -19.19 15.17 7.31
CA THR A 97 -20.23 16.20 7.18
C THR A 97 -21.64 15.66 7.41
N GLU A 98 -22.62 16.56 7.46
CA GLU A 98 -24.05 16.23 7.55
C GLU A 98 -24.57 15.41 6.35
N SER A 99 -23.90 15.47 5.18
CA SER A 99 -24.25 14.61 4.03
C SER A 99 -23.74 13.18 4.18
N LEU A 100 -23.06 12.86 5.29
CA LEU A 100 -22.36 11.59 5.56
C LEU A 100 -21.23 11.33 4.55
N GLU A 101 -20.62 12.40 4.06
CA GLU A 101 -19.44 12.39 3.19
C GLU A 101 -18.28 13.08 3.90
N PHE A 102 -17.06 12.89 3.39
CA PHE A 102 -15.92 13.65 3.88
C PHE A 102 -15.75 14.92 3.05
N GLU A 103 -15.55 16.03 3.76
CA GLU A 103 -15.14 17.29 3.17
C GLU A 103 -13.75 17.61 3.68
N CYS A 104 -12.82 17.79 2.75
CA CYS A 104 -11.46 18.19 3.03
C CYS A 104 -11.30 19.63 2.57
N PRO A 105 -10.76 20.54 3.40
CA PRO A 105 -10.36 21.86 2.94
C PRO A 105 -9.50 21.74 1.69
N GLU A 106 -9.87 22.46 0.63
CA GLU A 106 -8.97 22.63 -0.51
C GLU A 106 -7.72 23.34 0.02
N LEU A 107 -6.61 22.62 0.14
CA LEU A 107 -5.33 23.26 0.32
C LEU A 107 -5.05 24.01 -0.98
N SER A 108 -5.14 25.34 -0.92
CA SER A 108 -4.93 26.28 -2.04
C SER A 108 -3.52 26.20 -2.64
N ASP A 109 -2.61 25.52 -1.95
CA ASP A 109 -1.20 25.57 -2.20
C ASP A 109 -0.80 24.19 -2.71
N GLY A 110 -1.10 23.86 -3.98
CA GLY A 110 -0.73 22.60 -4.65
C GLY A 110 0.71 22.15 -4.38
N CYS A 111 1.13 20.99 -4.88
CA CYS A 111 2.53 20.59 -4.72
C CYS A 111 3.46 21.72 -5.22
N ALA A 112 4.53 22.02 -4.48
CA ALA A 112 5.42 23.13 -4.85
C ALA A 112 5.99 22.92 -6.25
N GLU A 113 6.24 21.67 -6.63
CA GLU A 113 6.63 21.24 -7.98
C GLU A 113 5.64 21.53 -9.10
N ASP A 114 4.37 21.79 -8.77
CA ASP A 114 3.33 22.07 -9.78
C ASP A 114 3.18 23.57 -10.06
N TRP A 115 3.45 24.46 -9.08
CA TRP A 115 3.06 25.88 -9.16
C TRP A 115 4.15 26.88 -8.81
N VAL A 116 5.27 26.45 -8.22
CA VAL A 116 6.37 27.34 -7.86
C VAL A 116 7.37 27.37 -9.01
N ASP A 117 7.40 28.49 -9.73
CA ASP A 117 8.37 28.71 -10.80
C ASP A 117 9.81 28.52 -10.29
N GLY A 118 10.56 27.65 -10.98
CA GLY A 118 11.93 27.32 -10.59
C GLY A 118 12.05 26.35 -9.42
N TYR A 119 10.98 25.64 -9.05
CA TYR A 119 11.02 24.47 -8.18
C TYR A 119 10.91 23.16 -8.99
N PRO A 120 11.73 22.13 -8.68
CA PRO A 120 12.91 22.22 -7.84
C PRO A 120 13.93 23.20 -8.46
N ASP A 121 14.88 23.65 -7.64
CA ASP A 121 16.02 24.43 -8.14
C ASP A 121 16.67 23.68 -9.31
N PRO A 122 17.05 24.35 -10.41
CA PRO A 122 17.55 23.69 -11.62
C PRO A 122 18.71 22.71 -11.42
N VAL A 123 19.50 22.85 -10.35
CA VAL A 123 20.61 21.91 -10.07
C VAL A 123 20.22 20.76 -9.14
N CYS A 124 18.99 20.75 -8.63
CA CYS A 124 18.48 19.80 -7.65
C CYS A 124 17.46 18.83 -8.28
N TYR A 125 17.09 17.80 -7.53
CA TYR A 125 16.01 16.88 -7.91
C TYR A 125 15.06 16.64 -6.74
N LEU A 126 13.81 16.29 -7.03
CA LEU A 126 12.78 16.07 -6.02
C LEU A 126 13.04 14.80 -5.21
N ARG A 127 12.77 14.87 -3.92
CA ARG A 127 12.88 13.76 -2.98
C ARG A 127 11.49 13.43 -2.46
N TYR A 128 10.98 12.26 -2.79
CA TYR A 128 9.70 11.77 -2.29
C TYR A 128 9.87 10.86 -1.08
N GLU A 129 8.77 10.68 -0.35
CA GLU A 129 8.62 9.74 0.74
C GLU A 129 7.42 8.84 0.44
N LEU A 130 7.43 7.61 0.94
CA LEU A 130 6.46 6.57 0.55
C LEU A 130 5.00 6.96 0.83
N ASP A 131 4.77 7.77 1.88
CA ASP A 131 3.48 8.27 2.34
C ASP A 131 3.23 9.73 1.97
N SER A 132 3.92 10.28 0.96
CA SER A 132 3.72 11.66 0.52
C SER A 132 3.10 11.73 -0.87
N TYR A 133 2.15 12.66 -1.04
CA TYR A 133 1.62 13.01 -2.36
C TYR A 133 2.65 13.82 -3.16
N CYS A 134 3.21 14.84 -2.52
CA CYS A 134 4.22 15.71 -3.12
C CYS A 134 5.63 15.29 -2.73
N ALA A 135 6.60 15.92 -3.38
CA ALA A 135 7.97 15.88 -2.92
C ALA A 135 8.06 16.36 -1.46
N ALA A 136 8.71 15.56 -0.62
CA ALA A 136 9.07 15.94 0.74
C ALA A 136 10.25 16.94 0.78
N GLY A 137 10.74 17.35 -0.39
CA GLY A 137 11.80 18.33 -0.57
C GLY A 137 12.58 18.08 -1.85
N GLN A 138 13.78 18.66 -1.91
CA GLN A 138 14.71 18.48 -3.01
C GLN A 138 16.11 18.17 -2.49
N ILE A 139 16.89 17.44 -3.27
CA ILE A 139 18.29 17.13 -3.02
C ILE A 139 19.15 17.88 -4.04
N CYS A 140 20.11 18.65 -3.53
CA CYS A 140 20.98 19.52 -4.30
C CYS A 140 22.44 19.03 -4.25
N PRO A 141 23.32 19.46 -5.18
CA PRO A 141 24.73 19.10 -5.19
C PRO A 141 25.47 19.54 -3.91
N PRO A 142 26.58 18.87 -3.54
CA PRO A 142 27.18 17.71 -4.21
C PRO A 142 26.44 16.40 -3.88
N PHE A 143 26.33 15.50 -4.87
CA PHE A 143 25.58 14.25 -4.74
C PHE A 143 26.39 13.07 -4.20
N ASP A 144 27.66 13.28 -3.84
CA ASP A 144 28.62 12.21 -3.50
C ASP A 144 28.18 11.34 -2.31
N ASN A 145 27.35 11.90 -1.42
CA ASN A 145 26.83 11.22 -0.23
C ASN A 145 25.36 10.78 -0.37
N THR A 146 24.75 10.92 -1.55
CA THR A 146 23.34 10.54 -1.76
C THR A 146 23.22 9.04 -1.95
N ARG A 147 22.17 8.45 -1.36
CA ARG A 147 21.89 7.03 -1.54
C ARG A 147 21.52 6.75 -2.99
N LYS A 148 21.89 5.56 -3.45
CA LYS A 148 21.43 4.97 -4.69
C LYS A 148 20.93 3.57 -4.39
N CYS A 149 19.75 3.24 -4.89
CA CYS A 149 19.14 1.93 -4.73
C CYS A 149 19.21 1.21 -6.07
N GLU A 150 19.71 -0.01 -6.08
CA GLU A 150 19.70 -0.85 -7.28
C GLU A 150 18.63 -1.93 -7.11
N VAL A 151 17.65 -1.94 -7.99
CA VAL A 151 16.56 -2.91 -8.01
C VAL A 151 16.49 -3.49 -9.41
N GLU A 152 16.78 -4.79 -9.53
CA GLU A 152 16.80 -5.52 -10.79
C GLU A 152 17.62 -4.86 -11.91
N GLY A 153 18.77 -4.27 -11.55
CA GLY A 153 19.66 -3.58 -12.49
C GLY A 153 19.21 -2.16 -12.88
N THR A 154 18.08 -1.67 -12.33
CA THR A 154 17.70 -0.24 -12.42
C THR A 154 18.23 0.49 -11.20
N VAL A 155 18.90 1.62 -11.43
CA VAL A 155 19.45 2.47 -10.37
C VAL A 155 18.54 3.66 -10.13
N TYR A 156 18.02 3.75 -8.91
CA TYR A 156 17.18 4.83 -8.40
C TYR A 156 18.01 5.76 -7.51
N LYS A 157 17.75 7.06 -7.58
CA LYS A 157 18.31 8.07 -6.68
C LYS A 157 17.51 8.13 -5.39
N GLU A 158 18.12 8.67 -4.34
CA GLU A 158 17.45 8.88 -3.06
C GLU A 158 16.17 9.71 -3.21
N GLY A 159 15.04 9.18 -2.74
CA GLY A 159 13.72 9.79 -2.89
C GLY A 159 13.01 9.49 -4.20
N ASP A 160 13.61 8.73 -5.13
CA ASP A 160 12.89 8.25 -6.31
C ASP A 160 11.80 7.25 -5.89
N MET A 161 10.60 7.43 -6.46
CA MET A 161 9.49 6.48 -6.34
C MET A 161 9.49 5.51 -7.52
N PHE A 162 9.14 4.25 -7.26
CA PHE A 162 9.04 3.24 -8.31
C PHE A 162 8.00 2.16 -7.99
N GLY A 163 7.54 1.45 -9.01
CA GLY A 163 6.64 0.31 -8.84
C GLY A 163 7.41 -0.95 -8.44
N HIS A 164 6.82 -1.78 -7.58
CA HIS A 164 7.43 -3.06 -7.21
C HIS A 164 7.48 -4.00 -8.44
N PRO A 165 8.64 -4.61 -8.76
CA PRO A 165 8.83 -5.40 -9.98
C PRO A 165 7.98 -6.67 -10.08
N HIS A 166 7.68 -7.29 -8.94
CA HIS A 166 6.96 -8.58 -8.87
C HIS A 166 5.66 -8.54 -8.09
N LYS A 167 5.16 -7.34 -7.75
CA LYS A 167 3.96 -7.20 -6.94
C LYS A 167 3.18 -6.02 -7.45
N LYS A 168 2.11 -6.28 -8.19
CA LYS A 168 1.26 -5.19 -8.68
C LYS A 168 0.71 -4.37 -7.53
N CYS A 169 0.41 -3.12 -7.85
CA CYS A 169 -0.21 -2.18 -6.90
C CYS A 169 0.56 -2.05 -5.60
N THR A 170 1.88 -2.12 -5.69
CA THR A 170 2.81 -1.83 -4.61
C THR A 170 3.76 -0.75 -5.11
N LYS A 171 3.78 0.38 -4.41
CA LYS A 171 4.72 1.47 -4.64
C LYS A 171 5.90 1.32 -3.70
N CYS A 172 7.06 1.79 -4.13
CA CYS A 172 8.30 1.75 -3.39
C CYS A 172 9.02 3.10 -3.47
N VAL A 173 9.90 3.36 -2.50
CA VAL A 173 10.77 4.54 -2.48
C VAL A 173 12.21 4.13 -2.26
N CYS A 174 13.14 4.77 -2.97
CA CYS A 174 14.57 4.66 -2.67
C CYS A 174 14.92 5.58 -1.49
N ASP A 175 14.67 5.15 -0.26
CA ASP A 175 15.04 5.94 0.92
C ASP A 175 16.56 5.87 1.21
N LYS A 176 17.10 6.87 1.94
CA LYS A 176 18.49 6.87 2.41
C LYS A 176 18.89 5.62 3.20
N HIS A 177 17.92 4.98 3.86
CA HIS A 177 18.11 3.77 4.65
C HIS A 177 17.73 2.48 3.92
N PHE A 178 17.47 2.53 2.61
CA PHE A 178 17.08 1.37 1.81
C PHE A 178 18.06 0.21 1.98
N ASP A 179 17.54 -0.93 2.44
CA ASP A 179 18.31 -2.12 2.80
C ASP A 179 18.40 -3.16 1.67
N GLY A 180 17.83 -2.84 0.50
CA GLY A 180 17.77 -3.75 -0.65
C GLY A 180 16.52 -4.63 -0.67
N LYS A 181 15.66 -4.57 0.35
CA LYS A 181 14.43 -5.37 0.42
C LYS A 181 13.22 -4.57 -0.03
N LEU A 182 12.37 -5.24 -0.79
CA LEU A 182 11.15 -4.66 -1.36
C LEU A 182 9.93 -4.93 -0.45
N GLU A 183 10.06 -4.56 0.82
CA GLU A 183 9.04 -4.75 1.86
C GLU A 183 8.91 -3.47 2.71
N PRO A 184 7.90 -3.36 3.61
CA PRO A 184 7.82 -2.22 4.52
C PRO A 184 9.12 -2.05 5.32
N PRO A 185 9.62 -0.82 5.53
CA PRO A 185 8.96 0.46 5.27
C PRO A 185 9.22 1.06 3.87
N PHE A 186 9.91 0.35 2.97
CA PHE A 186 10.33 0.90 1.67
C PHE A 186 9.34 0.67 0.55
N CYS A 187 8.53 -0.38 0.66
CA CYS A 187 7.46 -0.70 -0.27
C CYS A 187 6.15 -0.94 0.46
N GLN A 188 5.05 -0.42 -0.09
CA GLN A 188 3.71 -0.62 0.46
C GLN A 188 2.65 -0.71 -0.62
N PRO A 189 1.50 -1.35 -0.34
CA PRO A 189 0.35 -1.34 -1.24
C PRO A 189 -0.08 0.09 -1.58
N VAL A 190 -0.55 0.28 -2.81
CA VAL A 190 -1.18 1.53 -3.24
C VAL A 190 -2.47 1.74 -2.42
N ASN A 191 -2.57 2.92 -1.82
CA ASN A 191 -3.74 3.37 -1.07
C ASN A 191 -4.64 4.18 -2.01
N CYS A 192 -5.88 3.72 -2.21
CA CYS A 192 -6.81 4.35 -3.14
C CYS A 192 -7.69 5.43 -2.49
N THR A 193 -7.74 5.45 -1.16
CA THR A 193 -8.61 6.31 -0.33
C THR A 193 -10.05 6.41 -0.86
N VAL A 194 -10.61 5.28 -1.29
CA VAL A 194 -11.91 5.29 -1.99
C VAL A 194 -13.07 5.70 -1.08
N GLU A 195 -12.97 5.44 0.21
CA GLU A 195 -13.98 5.88 1.19
C GLU A 195 -13.98 7.38 1.41
N LEU A 196 -12.82 8.03 1.22
CA LEU A 196 -12.71 9.47 1.28
C LEU A 196 -13.34 10.11 0.03
N LYS A 197 -13.00 9.58 -1.15
CA LYS A 197 -13.34 10.18 -2.45
C LYS A 197 -14.67 9.73 -3.03
N SER A 198 -15.24 8.63 -2.55
CA SER A 198 -16.36 7.95 -3.21
C SER A 198 -17.27 7.20 -2.23
N SER A 199 -17.38 7.66 -0.98
CA SER A 199 -18.25 7.07 0.05
C SER A 199 -19.66 6.80 -0.47
N LYS A 200 -20.26 7.79 -1.14
CA LYS A 200 -21.61 7.67 -1.72
C LYS A 200 -21.72 6.55 -2.75
N SER A 201 -20.73 6.36 -3.61
CA SER A 201 -20.74 5.28 -4.60
C SER A 201 -20.63 3.91 -3.92
N ILE A 202 -19.82 3.81 -2.87
CA ILE A 202 -19.66 2.59 -2.07
C ILE A 202 -20.96 2.24 -1.35
N ASP A 203 -21.58 3.22 -0.69
CA ASP A 203 -22.82 3.03 0.07
C ASP A 203 -24.03 2.70 -0.84
N ASN A 204 -23.99 3.13 -2.10
CA ASN A 204 -24.98 2.77 -3.13
C ASN A 204 -24.65 1.48 -3.88
N TYR A 205 -23.59 0.76 -3.50
CA TYR A 205 -23.17 -0.49 -4.12
C TYR A 205 -22.85 -0.38 -5.62
N CYS A 206 -22.35 0.78 -6.02
CA CYS A 206 -21.95 1.01 -7.41
C CYS A 206 -20.75 0.13 -7.76
N ALA A 207 -20.67 -0.26 -9.03
CA ALA A 207 -19.54 -1.05 -9.51
C ALA A 207 -18.33 -0.14 -9.77
N PRO A 208 -17.12 -0.50 -9.30
CA PRO A 208 -15.91 0.23 -9.65
C PRO A 208 -15.59 0.04 -11.14
N PHE A 209 -15.18 1.12 -11.81
CA PHE A 209 -14.75 1.10 -13.19
C PHE A 209 -13.27 1.51 -13.26
N TYR A 210 -12.52 0.72 -14.03
CA TYR A 210 -11.10 0.92 -14.31
C TYR A 210 -10.97 1.15 -15.81
N GLU A 211 -10.48 2.31 -16.22
CA GLU A 211 -10.38 2.70 -17.62
C GLU A 211 -9.29 1.90 -18.33
N ASN A 212 -8.12 1.76 -17.70
CA ASN A 212 -6.97 1.06 -18.24
C ASN A 212 -6.73 -0.27 -17.52
N TYR A 213 -7.72 -1.17 -17.63
CA TYR A 213 -7.62 -2.53 -17.15
C TYR A 213 -7.08 -3.50 -18.24
N PRO A 214 -6.08 -4.35 -17.94
CA PRO A 214 -5.36 -4.50 -16.67
C PRO A 214 -4.16 -3.55 -16.54
N GLY A 215 -4.09 -2.74 -15.49
CA GLY A 215 -2.96 -1.81 -15.28
C GLY A 215 -3.15 -0.87 -14.09
N GLU A 216 -4.36 -0.35 -13.92
CA GLU A 216 -4.71 0.50 -12.77
C GLU A 216 -4.97 -0.30 -11.49
N CYS A 217 -4.64 0.32 -10.37
CA CYS A 217 -4.80 -0.24 -9.02
C CYS A 217 -6.02 0.31 -8.29
N CYS A 218 -6.39 1.54 -8.60
CA CYS A 218 -7.53 2.24 -8.01
C CYS A 218 -8.55 2.53 -9.11
N PRO A 219 -9.86 2.48 -8.81
CA PRO A 219 -10.89 2.77 -9.80
C PRO A 219 -10.89 4.26 -10.16
N ASP A 220 -11.08 4.57 -11.44
CA ASP A 220 -11.18 5.95 -11.93
C ASP A 220 -12.56 6.55 -11.69
N ARG A 221 -13.59 5.69 -11.76
CA ARG A 221 -15.00 6.10 -11.57
C ARG A 221 -15.86 4.94 -11.10
N TRP A 222 -17.12 5.24 -10.86
CA TRP A 222 -18.13 4.30 -10.38
C TRP A 222 -19.33 4.28 -11.32
N ILE A 223 -19.91 3.09 -11.51
CA ILE A 223 -21.12 2.89 -12.30
C ILE A 223 -22.27 2.58 -11.35
N CYS A 224 -23.17 3.56 -11.26
CA CYS A 224 -24.49 3.52 -10.66
C CYS A 224 -25.50 3.80 -11.80
#